data_AF-A0A6P1IY78-F1
#
_entry.id   AF-A0A6P1IY78-F1
#
_cell.length_a   1.000
_cell.length_b   1.000
_cell.length_c   1.000
_cell.angle_alpha   90.00
_cell.angle_beta   90.00
_cell.angle_gamma   90.00
#
_symmetry.space_group_name_H-M   'P 1'
#
loop_
_entity.id
_entity.type
_entity.pdbx_description
1 polymer ?
#
loop_
_entity_poly.entity_id
_entity_poly.type
_entity_poly.pdbx_seq_one_letter_code
_entity_poly.pdbx_strand_id
1 'polypeptide(L)'
;MASVHHIRKSPLSLALGSALVALGLAACGGGGGGASADPQDPGPPPNPNEVRLQGQVVINAAITGATVCVDLDANLACDAAEPTAAPTGADGRYVVTYDITQHTTAAVNAGTLLAQVPTTARDTSAPGEVFDQAFVMRAAVADGAQINPLTTLVETARAAGQSTADARRNVSQMLVIPEGKIDNYLDDPAYDFQNVRNTARMKAFITGAALSEGMDLFVDEQTRAQTAVASDLLTLRYTDAANVYHRSLALPAKPAGAARFSLTDVRGGLTAGVATSDAALYNAAYLNPNGWTRCDTSVDFPFSQGTPSWSKPCLAIDTFGFAAPSVDISGRPMVDVVNELRADAASNIINNGMAADNLLAALGAATFPPGSSVRLRANVSLTQPIFINSISGDAIAQGVATTLEDLIAAYPSSAVTATTGGLNLGLGTGNLKNLRVGFTSTPGEVQYFECDLDATQTIRSNCAPTNTGTYAIETVNGARVLRYSGFTPTVMDHVRLHAEVKASTQSNSVVGAGDWVYAVRQAKPHIDVAHSEARRLNGTAWAAMKAQLGL
;
A
#
# COMPACT_ATOMS: atom_id res chain seq x y z
N MET A 1 8.79 10.90 -16.29
CA MET A 1 8.60 10.25 -14.98
C MET A 1 7.17 10.54 -14.54
N ALA A 2 6.25 9.64 -14.89
CA ALA A 2 4.82 9.74 -14.60
C ALA A 2 4.50 8.89 -13.35
N SER A 3 5.24 9.11 -12.27
CA SER A 3 5.01 8.44 -10.99
C SER A 3 3.71 8.93 -10.38
N VAL A 4 2.77 8.01 -10.14
CA VAL A 4 1.86 8.02 -9.00
C VAL A 4 1.15 9.35 -8.78
N HIS A 5 0.65 9.93 -9.86
CA HIS A 5 -0.25 11.07 -9.73
C HIS A 5 -1.64 10.57 -9.30
N HIS A 6 -2.14 9.42 -9.78
CA HIS A 6 -3.51 8.97 -9.45
C HIS A 6 -3.73 8.49 -8.01
N ILE A 7 -2.72 7.92 -7.34
CA ILE A 7 -2.83 7.55 -5.92
C ILE A 7 -2.73 8.80 -5.01
N ARG A 8 -2.08 9.88 -5.49
CA ARG A 8 -1.82 11.13 -4.74
C ARG A 8 -2.69 12.34 -5.15
N LYS A 9 -3.36 12.32 -6.30
CA LYS A 9 -4.17 13.41 -6.82
C LYS A 9 -5.52 13.44 -6.10
N SER A 10 -5.65 14.32 -5.10
CA SER A 10 -6.62 15.44 -5.07
C SER A 10 -6.91 15.92 -3.64
N PRO A 11 -7.54 17.11 -3.45
CA PRO A 11 -6.90 18.28 -2.89
C PRO A 11 -7.01 18.32 -1.37
N LEU A 12 -5.99 18.93 -0.77
CA LEU A 12 -6.09 19.55 0.55
C LEU A 12 -7.09 20.74 0.46
N SER A 13 -8.39 20.44 0.42
CA SER A 13 -9.42 21.47 0.47
C SER A 13 -9.63 21.89 1.92
N LEU A 14 -9.15 23.09 2.25
CA LEU A 14 -9.46 23.84 3.46
C LEU A 14 -10.96 23.72 3.78
N ALA A 15 -11.29 23.08 4.91
CA ALA A 15 -12.60 23.24 5.53
C ALA A 15 -12.67 24.64 6.19
N LEU A 16 -13.03 25.66 5.40
CA LEU A 16 -13.56 26.92 5.93
C LEU A 16 -15.07 26.79 6.14
N GLY A 17 -15.49 26.99 7.40
CA GLY A 17 -16.68 27.73 7.76
C GLY A 17 -18.05 27.15 7.38
N SER A 18 -18.66 26.40 8.30
CA SER A 18 -20.10 26.20 8.34
C SER A 18 -20.82 27.55 8.54
N ALA A 19 -21.60 27.98 7.56
CA ALA A 19 -22.59 29.03 7.71
C ALA A 19 -23.99 28.42 7.54
N LEU A 20 -24.79 28.51 8.62
CA LEU A 20 -26.23 28.25 8.64
C LEU A 20 -26.95 29.07 7.56
N VAL A 21 -27.78 28.41 6.75
CA VAL A 21 -28.97 29.04 6.15
C VAL A 21 -30.13 28.07 6.28
N ALA A 22 -31.06 28.41 7.17
CA ALA A 22 -32.38 27.82 7.28
C ALA A 22 -33.35 28.58 6.36
N LEU A 23 -34.08 27.86 5.51
CA LEU A 23 -35.34 28.23 4.84
C LEU A 23 -35.80 26.94 4.12
N GLY A 24 -37.00 26.39 4.20
CA GLY A 24 -38.26 26.74 4.83
C GLY A 24 -39.28 25.82 4.16
N LEU A 25 -39.90 24.90 4.90
CA LEU A 25 -40.98 24.05 4.38
C LEU A 25 -42.20 24.95 4.12
N ALA A 26 -42.61 25.08 2.86
CA ALA A 26 -43.92 25.58 2.48
C ALA A 26 -44.65 24.47 1.72
N ALA A 27 -45.57 23.80 2.43
CA ALA A 27 -46.62 22.99 1.85
C ALA A 27 -47.94 23.76 1.96
N CYS A 28 -48.53 24.14 0.82
CA CYS A 28 -49.95 24.42 0.58
C CYS A 28 -50.04 24.74 -0.93
N GLY A 29 -50.70 23.97 -1.78
CA GLY A 29 -52.15 23.82 -1.86
C GLY A 29 -52.62 24.50 -3.17
N GLY A 30 -53.13 23.72 -4.12
CA GLY A 30 -53.69 24.24 -5.37
C GLY A 30 -54.18 23.11 -6.28
N GLY A 31 -55.49 22.88 -6.31
CA GLY A 31 -56.12 21.83 -7.10
C GLY A 31 -56.75 22.33 -8.41
N GLY A 32 -57.15 21.35 -9.23
CA GLY A 32 -58.27 21.46 -10.18
C GLY A 32 -57.91 21.83 -11.62
N GLY A 33 -57.99 20.84 -12.52
CA GLY A 33 -57.98 21.08 -13.96
C GLY A 33 -57.90 19.78 -14.76
N GLY A 34 -59.02 19.08 -14.89
CA GLY A 34 -59.12 17.90 -15.75
C GLY A 34 -58.89 18.28 -17.22
N ALA A 35 -57.90 17.64 -17.83
CA ALA A 35 -57.78 17.51 -19.27
C ALA A 35 -57.33 16.08 -19.56
N SER A 36 -58.07 15.45 -20.46
CA SER A 36 -58.07 14.05 -20.86
C SER A 36 -56.70 13.40 -20.98
N ALA A 37 -56.55 12.22 -20.39
CA ALA A 37 -55.47 11.31 -20.70
C ALA A 37 -55.60 10.85 -22.17
N ASP A 38 -54.68 11.31 -23.00
CA ASP A 38 -54.42 10.69 -24.30
C ASP A 38 -53.85 9.29 -24.03
N PRO A 39 -54.31 8.22 -24.69
CA PRO A 39 -53.71 6.91 -24.54
C PRO A 39 -52.25 6.98 -24.98
N GLN A 40 -51.31 6.75 -24.06
CA GLN A 40 -49.94 6.47 -24.44
C GLN A 40 -49.96 5.22 -25.33
N ASP A 41 -49.57 5.43 -26.58
CA ASP A 41 -49.27 4.39 -27.55
C ASP A 41 -48.43 3.29 -26.87
N PRO A 42 -48.89 2.02 -26.81
CA PRO A 42 -48.07 0.94 -26.32
C PRO A 42 -46.87 0.84 -27.27
N GLY A 43 -45.70 1.23 -26.77
CA GLY A 43 -44.45 1.18 -27.54
C GLY A 43 -44.30 -0.19 -28.23
N PRO A 44 -43.61 -0.23 -29.38
CA PRO A 44 -43.53 -1.43 -30.21
C PRO A 44 -43.11 -2.65 -29.37
N PRO A 45 -43.70 -3.83 -29.61
CA PRO A 45 -43.37 -5.04 -28.88
C PRO A 45 -41.85 -5.29 -28.96
N PRO A 46 -41.21 -5.78 -27.88
CA PRO A 46 -39.77 -6.04 -27.88
C PRO A 46 -39.41 -6.96 -29.04
N ASN A 47 -38.40 -6.57 -29.83
CA ASN A 47 -37.93 -7.36 -30.95
C ASN A 47 -37.47 -8.73 -30.43
N PRO A 48 -38.10 -9.85 -30.85
CA PRO A 48 -37.78 -11.18 -30.33
C PRO A 48 -36.36 -11.64 -30.70
N ASN A 49 -35.71 -10.99 -31.66
CA ASN A 49 -34.33 -11.25 -32.04
C ASN A 49 -33.31 -10.42 -31.25
N GLU A 50 -33.75 -9.52 -30.39
CA GLU A 50 -32.88 -8.63 -29.61
C GLU A 50 -32.56 -9.24 -28.25
N VAL A 51 -31.26 -9.34 -27.94
CA VAL A 51 -30.77 -9.76 -26.61
C VAL A 51 -30.01 -8.61 -25.96
N ARG A 52 -30.13 -8.50 -24.63
CA ARG A 52 -29.50 -7.46 -23.83
C ARG A 52 -28.56 -8.04 -22.80
N LEU A 53 -27.32 -7.54 -22.80
CA LEU A 53 -26.33 -7.75 -21.74
C LEU A 53 -26.28 -6.49 -20.87
N GLN A 54 -26.29 -6.65 -19.55
CA GLN A 54 -26.33 -5.52 -18.62
C GLN A 54 -25.36 -5.75 -17.48
N GLY A 55 -24.73 -4.66 -17.02
CA GLY A 55 -23.82 -4.69 -15.89
C GLY A 55 -23.36 -3.29 -15.49
N GLN A 56 -22.27 -3.22 -14.73
CA GLN A 56 -21.65 -1.98 -14.29
C GLN A 56 -20.14 -1.94 -14.55
N VAL A 57 -19.62 -0.76 -14.85
CA VAL A 57 -18.17 -0.48 -14.90
C VAL A 57 -17.76 0.22 -13.61
N VAL A 58 -16.85 -0.37 -12.83
CA VAL A 58 -16.44 0.18 -11.53
C VAL A 58 -14.95 0.00 -11.23
N ILE A 59 -14.39 0.91 -10.40
CA ILE A 59 -13.04 0.78 -9.81
C ILE A 59 -13.10 0.97 -8.30
N ASN A 60 -13.17 2.21 -7.82
CA ASN A 60 -13.52 2.48 -6.43
C ASN A 60 -15.01 2.75 -6.31
N ALA A 61 -15.59 3.51 -7.23
CA ALA A 61 -17.04 3.60 -7.42
C ALA A 61 -17.40 3.42 -8.90
N ALA A 62 -18.64 3.76 -9.27
CA ALA A 62 -19.09 3.72 -10.64
C ALA A 62 -18.22 4.61 -11.54
N ILE A 63 -17.89 4.11 -12.73
CA ILE A 63 -17.17 4.87 -13.76
C ILE A 63 -18.18 5.50 -14.72
N THR A 64 -18.11 6.82 -14.85
CA THR A 64 -18.90 7.58 -15.84
C THR A 64 -18.07 7.85 -17.09
N GLY A 65 -18.69 7.70 -18.26
CA GLY A 65 -18.08 7.99 -19.56
C GLY A 65 -17.27 6.85 -20.18
N ALA A 66 -17.39 5.62 -19.66
CA ALA A 66 -16.77 4.44 -20.26
C ALA A 66 -17.67 3.86 -21.36
N THR A 67 -17.10 3.40 -22.47
CA THR A 67 -17.83 2.71 -23.55
C THR A 67 -17.66 1.22 -23.39
N VAL A 68 -18.74 0.44 -23.47
CA VAL A 68 -18.69 -1.02 -23.32
C VAL A 68 -19.04 -1.71 -24.63
N CYS A 69 -18.24 -2.69 -25.05
CA CYS A 69 -18.53 -3.55 -26.21
C CYS A 69 -18.26 -5.02 -25.92
N VAL A 70 -18.75 -5.91 -26.80
CA VAL A 70 -18.36 -7.31 -26.81
C VAL A 70 -17.29 -7.52 -27.89
N ASP A 71 -16.06 -7.77 -27.46
CA ASP A 71 -14.93 -8.16 -28.31
C ASP A 71 -15.12 -9.61 -28.78
N LEU A 72 -15.40 -9.77 -30.07
CA LEU A 72 -15.73 -11.03 -30.72
C LEU A 72 -14.54 -11.64 -31.46
N ASP A 73 -13.54 -10.83 -31.83
CA ASP A 73 -12.37 -11.25 -32.61
C ASP A 73 -11.07 -11.33 -31.79
N ALA A 74 -11.14 -10.96 -30.51
CA ALA A 74 -10.07 -10.94 -29.53
C ALA A 74 -8.94 -9.94 -29.85
N ASN A 75 -9.25 -8.84 -30.54
CA ASN A 75 -8.27 -7.80 -30.88
C ASN A 75 -8.11 -6.71 -29.79
N LEU A 76 -8.89 -6.78 -28.70
CA LEU A 76 -8.86 -5.84 -27.57
C LEU A 76 -9.30 -4.40 -27.92
N ALA A 77 -10.05 -4.23 -29.00
CA ALA A 77 -10.68 -2.97 -29.40
C ALA A 77 -12.21 -3.13 -29.44
N CYS A 78 -12.91 -2.00 -29.49
CA CYS A 78 -14.34 -2.00 -29.80
C CYS A 78 -14.50 -1.62 -31.26
N ASP A 79 -14.75 -2.60 -32.09
CA ASP A 79 -14.89 -2.39 -33.52
C ASP A 79 -16.30 -1.99 -33.93
N ALA A 80 -16.40 -1.37 -35.12
CA ALA A 80 -17.69 -0.90 -35.64
C ALA A 80 -18.71 -2.03 -35.89
N ALA A 81 -18.25 -3.27 -36.05
CA ALA A 81 -19.10 -4.45 -36.27
C ALA A 81 -19.50 -5.14 -34.96
N GLU A 82 -19.05 -4.65 -33.81
CA GLU A 82 -19.26 -5.30 -32.52
C GLU A 82 -20.40 -4.65 -31.72
N PRO A 83 -21.21 -5.46 -31.01
CA PRO A 83 -22.23 -4.93 -30.13
C PRO A 83 -21.64 -3.98 -29.09
N THR A 84 -22.10 -2.72 -29.11
CA THR A 84 -21.55 -1.64 -28.30
C THR A 84 -22.66 -0.86 -27.59
N ALA A 85 -22.44 -0.53 -26.31
CA ALA A 85 -23.31 0.29 -25.49
C ALA A 85 -22.98 1.79 -25.62
N ALA A 86 -23.94 2.64 -25.27
CA ALA A 86 -23.67 4.06 -25.04
C ALA A 86 -22.71 4.25 -23.84
N PRO A 87 -21.99 5.40 -23.76
CA PRO A 87 -21.13 5.71 -22.62
C PRO A 87 -21.88 5.65 -21.29
N THR A 88 -21.25 5.07 -20.27
CA THR A 88 -21.85 4.88 -18.94
C THR A 88 -22.21 6.20 -18.24
N GLY A 89 -23.32 6.20 -17.50
CA GLY A 89 -23.77 7.33 -16.69
C GLY A 89 -23.14 7.38 -15.30
N ALA A 90 -23.73 8.19 -14.40
CA ALA A 90 -23.30 8.33 -13.01
C ALA A 90 -23.40 7.04 -12.19
N ASP A 91 -24.24 6.09 -12.60
CA ASP A 91 -24.40 4.79 -11.96
C ASP A 91 -23.50 3.70 -12.56
N GLY A 92 -22.67 4.06 -13.54
CA GLY A 92 -21.72 3.17 -14.20
C GLY A 92 -22.36 2.05 -15.01
N ARG A 93 -23.69 2.07 -15.18
CA ARG A 93 -24.41 1.00 -15.87
C ARG A 93 -24.21 1.06 -17.38
N TYR A 94 -24.12 -0.13 -17.98
CA TYR A 94 -24.17 -0.30 -19.43
C TYR A 94 -25.30 -1.27 -19.81
N VAL A 95 -25.79 -1.11 -21.03
CA VAL A 95 -26.68 -2.06 -21.69
C VAL A 95 -26.15 -2.25 -23.12
N VAL A 96 -25.59 -3.43 -23.40
CA VAL A 96 -25.20 -3.83 -24.76
C VAL A 96 -26.36 -4.60 -25.37
N THR A 97 -26.80 -4.16 -26.53
CA THR A 97 -27.89 -4.79 -27.28
C THR A 97 -27.33 -5.41 -28.56
N TYR A 98 -27.72 -6.64 -28.88
CA TYR A 98 -27.37 -7.28 -30.14
C TYR A 98 -28.53 -8.07 -30.74
N ASP A 99 -28.51 -8.21 -32.07
CA ASP A 99 -29.46 -9.02 -32.82
C ASP A 99 -28.89 -10.43 -33.04
N ILE A 100 -29.64 -11.46 -32.64
CA ILE A 100 -29.23 -12.86 -32.75
C ILE A 100 -29.04 -13.34 -34.20
N THR A 101 -29.60 -12.61 -35.16
CA THR A 101 -29.42 -12.87 -36.60
C THR A 101 -28.07 -12.37 -37.12
N GLN A 102 -27.45 -11.40 -36.43
CA GLN A 102 -26.13 -10.87 -36.76
C GLN A 102 -25.03 -11.53 -35.93
N HIS A 103 -25.29 -11.79 -34.66
CA HIS A 103 -24.36 -12.43 -33.75
C HIS A 103 -25.05 -13.54 -32.97
N THR A 104 -24.59 -14.77 -33.11
CA THR A 104 -25.16 -15.87 -32.32
C THR A 104 -24.88 -15.66 -30.83
N THR A 105 -25.83 -16.03 -29.97
CA THR A 105 -25.63 -15.98 -28.50
C THR A 105 -24.41 -16.78 -28.05
N ALA A 106 -24.08 -17.87 -28.75
CA ALA A 106 -22.88 -18.66 -28.46
C ALA A 106 -21.59 -17.88 -28.76
N ALA A 107 -21.52 -17.18 -29.89
CA ALA A 107 -20.38 -16.32 -30.23
C ALA A 107 -20.23 -15.17 -29.24
N VAL A 108 -21.33 -14.51 -28.89
CA VAL A 108 -21.34 -13.43 -27.89
C VAL A 108 -20.89 -13.92 -26.53
N ASN A 109 -21.41 -15.06 -26.04
CA ASN A 109 -21.01 -15.62 -24.75
C ASN A 109 -19.54 -16.11 -24.71
N ALA A 110 -18.96 -16.42 -25.87
CA ALA A 110 -17.55 -16.77 -26.00
C ALA A 110 -16.63 -15.54 -26.08
N GLY A 111 -17.18 -14.36 -26.39
CA GLY A 111 -16.47 -13.09 -26.45
C GLY A 111 -16.12 -12.52 -25.07
N THR A 112 -15.45 -11.37 -25.08
CA THR A 112 -15.01 -10.65 -23.87
C THR A 112 -15.71 -9.29 -23.82
N LEU A 113 -16.24 -8.91 -22.66
CA LEU A 113 -16.68 -7.54 -22.44
C LEU A 113 -15.48 -6.64 -22.25
N LEU A 114 -15.38 -5.58 -23.06
CA LEU A 114 -14.39 -4.52 -22.89
C LEU A 114 -15.09 -3.26 -22.39
N ALA A 115 -14.53 -2.61 -21.37
CA ALA A 115 -14.85 -1.25 -21.01
C ALA A 115 -13.67 -0.36 -21.40
N GLN A 116 -13.84 0.44 -22.45
CA GLN A 116 -12.91 1.50 -22.83
C GLN A 116 -13.10 2.69 -21.91
N VAL A 117 -12.10 3.00 -21.10
CA VAL A 117 -12.09 4.12 -20.17
C VAL A 117 -11.24 5.24 -20.76
N PRO A 118 -11.84 6.26 -21.39
CA PRO A 118 -11.10 7.39 -21.94
C PRO A 118 -10.54 8.31 -20.84
N THR A 119 -9.61 9.20 -21.19
CA THR A 119 -9.08 10.22 -20.27
C THR A 119 -10.14 11.22 -19.79
N THR A 120 -11.33 11.26 -20.39
CA THR A 120 -12.46 12.08 -19.92
C THR A 120 -13.38 11.36 -18.96
N ALA A 121 -13.22 10.04 -18.78
CA ALA A 121 -14.00 9.26 -17.82
C ALA A 121 -13.59 9.59 -16.39
N ARG A 122 -14.50 9.31 -15.46
CA ARG A 122 -14.34 9.67 -14.05
C ARG A 122 -14.80 8.53 -13.15
N ASP A 123 -14.04 8.27 -12.09
CA ASP A 123 -14.54 7.52 -10.95
C ASP A 123 -15.41 8.44 -10.08
N THR A 124 -16.66 8.08 -9.85
CA THR A 124 -17.62 8.89 -9.08
C THR A 124 -17.24 9.08 -7.61
N SER A 125 -16.27 8.32 -7.09
CA SER A 125 -15.68 8.59 -5.77
C SER A 125 -14.72 9.79 -5.75
N ALA A 126 -14.26 10.22 -6.92
CA ALA A 126 -13.39 11.39 -7.12
C ALA A 126 -13.84 12.18 -8.37
N PRO A 127 -15.06 12.76 -8.38
CA PRO A 127 -15.66 13.33 -9.59
C PRO A 127 -14.93 14.57 -10.13
N GLY A 128 -14.02 15.18 -9.36
CA GLY A 128 -13.14 16.26 -9.82
C GLY A 128 -11.95 15.76 -10.64
N GLU A 129 -11.56 14.49 -10.50
CA GLU A 129 -10.38 13.91 -11.13
C GLU A 129 -10.71 13.18 -12.42
N VAL A 130 -9.74 13.13 -13.32
CA VAL A 130 -9.79 12.41 -14.60
C VAL A 130 -8.57 11.52 -14.74
N PHE A 131 -8.67 10.47 -15.56
CA PHE A 131 -7.56 9.57 -15.85
C PHE A 131 -6.48 10.21 -16.71
N ASP A 132 -5.22 9.99 -16.35
CA ASP A 132 -4.06 10.53 -17.08
C ASP A 132 -3.83 9.84 -18.43
N GLN A 133 -4.24 8.57 -18.54
CA GLN A 133 -4.21 7.80 -19.77
C GLN A 133 -5.53 7.03 -19.93
N ALA A 134 -5.89 6.76 -21.17
CA ALA A 134 -6.98 5.85 -21.47
C ALA A 134 -6.53 4.40 -21.24
N PHE A 135 -7.43 3.54 -20.77
CA PHE A 135 -7.15 2.12 -20.54
C PHE A 135 -8.40 1.28 -20.79
N VAL A 136 -8.24 -0.03 -20.83
CA VAL A 136 -9.33 -0.99 -21.05
C VAL A 136 -9.44 -1.92 -19.85
N MET A 137 -10.66 -2.11 -19.35
CA MET A 137 -10.99 -3.16 -18.40
C MET A 137 -11.76 -4.28 -19.10
N ARG A 138 -11.63 -5.50 -18.58
CA ARG A 138 -12.12 -6.72 -19.24
C ARG A 138 -12.93 -7.58 -18.28
N ALA A 139 -13.92 -8.29 -18.80
CA ALA A 139 -14.64 -9.35 -18.09
C ALA A 139 -15.18 -10.40 -19.07
N ALA A 140 -15.33 -11.65 -18.63
CA ALA A 140 -16.07 -12.63 -19.41
C ALA A 140 -17.55 -12.23 -19.51
N VAL A 141 -18.16 -12.42 -20.69
CA VAL A 141 -19.60 -12.18 -20.88
C VAL A 141 -20.44 -13.04 -19.93
N ALA A 142 -20.01 -14.29 -19.68
CA ALA A 142 -20.68 -15.22 -18.77
C ALA A 142 -20.68 -14.74 -17.30
N ASP A 143 -19.70 -13.92 -16.91
CA ASP A 143 -19.57 -13.35 -15.56
C ASP A 143 -20.14 -11.90 -15.52
N GLY A 144 -20.73 -11.45 -16.64
CA GLY A 144 -20.91 -10.06 -17.10
C GLY A 144 -21.84 -9.14 -16.33
N ALA A 145 -21.94 -9.27 -15.01
CA ALA A 145 -22.61 -8.30 -14.15
C ALA A 145 -21.73 -7.06 -13.85
N GLN A 146 -20.41 -7.20 -13.87
CA GLN A 146 -19.48 -6.14 -13.46
C GLN A 146 -18.15 -6.21 -14.21
N ILE A 147 -17.75 -5.12 -14.86
CA ILE A 147 -16.43 -4.95 -15.49
C ILE A 147 -15.57 -4.12 -14.54
N ASN A 148 -14.45 -4.70 -14.07
CA ASN A 148 -13.62 -4.08 -13.04
C ASN A 148 -12.12 -4.48 -13.16
N PRO A 149 -11.21 -3.88 -12.37
CA PRO A 149 -9.78 -4.21 -12.45
C PRO A 149 -9.44 -5.67 -12.07
N LEU A 150 -10.22 -6.32 -11.22
CA LEU A 150 -9.99 -7.71 -10.79
C LEU A 150 -10.49 -8.72 -11.82
N THR A 151 -11.63 -8.48 -12.47
CA THR A 151 -12.06 -9.28 -13.63
C THR A 151 -11.08 -9.14 -14.78
N THR A 152 -10.45 -7.96 -14.93
CA THR A 152 -9.41 -7.72 -15.93
C THR A 152 -8.21 -8.64 -15.69
N LEU A 153 -7.79 -8.85 -14.43
CA LEU A 153 -6.72 -9.81 -14.10
C LEU A 153 -7.10 -11.25 -14.48
N VAL A 154 -8.35 -11.65 -14.30
CA VAL A 154 -8.83 -12.98 -14.70
C VAL A 154 -8.72 -13.15 -16.22
N GLU A 155 -9.20 -12.17 -16.99
CA GLU A 155 -9.13 -12.23 -18.46
C GLU A 155 -7.70 -12.12 -18.99
N THR A 156 -6.81 -11.38 -18.31
CA THR A 156 -5.37 -11.41 -18.58
C THR A 156 -4.78 -12.82 -18.41
N ALA A 157 -5.13 -13.51 -17.33
CA ALA A 157 -4.63 -14.86 -17.08
C ALA A 157 -5.18 -15.89 -18.10
N ARG A 158 -6.45 -15.74 -18.48
CA ARG A 158 -7.09 -16.57 -19.52
C ARG A 158 -6.47 -16.33 -20.90
N ALA A 159 -6.20 -15.08 -21.27
CA ALA A 159 -5.50 -14.74 -22.50
C ALA A 159 -4.07 -15.33 -22.53
N ALA A 160 -3.44 -15.51 -21.36
CA ALA A 160 -2.17 -16.22 -21.21
C ALA A 160 -2.32 -17.77 -21.21
N GLY A 161 -3.52 -18.30 -21.46
CA GLY A 161 -3.79 -19.74 -21.61
C GLY A 161 -4.25 -20.47 -20.36
N GLN A 162 -4.52 -19.77 -19.24
CA GLN A 162 -5.07 -20.43 -18.05
C GLN A 162 -6.56 -20.78 -18.25
N SER A 163 -7.01 -21.89 -17.65
CA SER A 163 -8.45 -22.17 -17.56
C SER A 163 -9.13 -21.12 -16.66
N THR A 164 -10.43 -20.90 -16.83
CA THR A 164 -11.18 -19.95 -15.98
C THR A 164 -11.03 -20.26 -14.50
N ALA A 165 -11.12 -21.53 -14.10
CA ALA A 165 -10.97 -21.94 -12.71
C ALA A 165 -9.55 -21.66 -12.17
N ASP A 166 -8.52 -21.84 -13.00
CA ASP A 166 -7.13 -21.58 -12.62
C ASP A 166 -6.84 -20.08 -12.54
N ALA A 167 -7.31 -19.32 -13.52
CA ALA A 167 -7.21 -17.86 -13.56
C ALA A 167 -7.80 -17.24 -12.29
N ARG A 168 -9.04 -17.61 -11.94
CA ARG A 168 -9.72 -17.08 -10.75
C ARG A 168 -9.03 -17.45 -9.46
N ARG A 169 -8.60 -18.71 -9.32
CA ARG A 169 -7.83 -19.18 -8.17
C ARG A 169 -6.50 -18.44 -8.03
N ASN A 170 -5.75 -18.27 -9.13
CA ASN A 170 -4.47 -17.57 -9.12
C ASN A 170 -4.65 -16.08 -8.81
N VAL A 171 -5.68 -15.41 -9.34
CA VAL A 171 -6.01 -14.02 -8.98
C VAL A 171 -6.36 -13.90 -7.51
N SER A 172 -7.25 -14.75 -6.99
CA SER A 172 -7.63 -14.80 -5.58
C SER A 172 -6.42 -14.96 -4.65
N GLN A 173 -5.53 -15.91 -4.98
CA GLN A 173 -4.28 -16.14 -4.23
C GLN A 173 -3.28 -15.00 -4.36
N MET A 174 -3.15 -14.39 -5.55
CA MET A 174 -2.24 -13.28 -5.82
C MET A 174 -2.61 -12.02 -5.02
N LEU A 175 -3.92 -11.75 -4.91
CA LEU A 175 -4.48 -10.58 -4.23
C LEU A 175 -4.69 -10.81 -2.74
N VAL A 176 -4.77 -12.08 -2.31
CA VAL A 176 -5.13 -12.53 -0.96
C VAL A 176 -6.55 -12.07 -0.59
N ILE A 177 -7.51 -12.37 -1.47
CA ILE A 177 -8.94 -12.06 -1.29
C ILE A 177 -9.80 -13.30 -1.49
N PRO A 178 -11.05 -13.35 -0.99
CA PRO A 178 -12.00 -14.38 -1.38
C PRO A 178 -12.29 -14.33 -2.89
N GLU A 179 -12.42 -15.48 -3.55
CA GLU A 179 -12.64 -15.54 -5.01
C GLU A 179 -13.93 -14.83 -5.46
N GLY A 180 -14.99 -14.92 -4.66
CA GLY A 180 -16.26 -14.23 -4.93
C GLY A 180 -16.18 -12.70 -4.90
N LYS A 181 -15.10 -12.12 -4.35
CA LYS A 181 -14.85 -10.67 -4.36
C LYS A 181 -14.28 -10.18 -5.70
N ILE A 182 -13.86 -11.07 -6.59
CA ILE A 182 -13.34 -10.69 -7.91
C ILE A 182 -14.43 -10.01 -8.74
N ASP A 183 -15.64 -10.57 -8.73
CA ASP A 183 -16.76 -10.06 -9.50
C ASP A 183 -17.39 -8.85 -8.83
N ASN A 184 -17.58 -8.92 -7.51
CA ASN A 184 -18.20 -7.85 -6.74
C ASN A 184 -17.54 -7.68 -5.37
N TYR A 185 -16.86 -6.55 -5.21
CA TYR A 185 -16.21 -6.12 -3.97
C TYR A 185 -16.82 -4.83 -3.39
N LEU A 186 -17.94 -4.34 -3.93
CA LEU A 186 -18.49 -3.03 -3.55
C LEU A 186 -19.12 -2.99 -2.16
N ASP A 187 -19.38 -4.17 -1.57
CA ASP A 187 -19.75 -4.35 -0.17
C ASP A 187 -18.56 -4.17 0.79
N ASP A 188 -17.32 -4.17 0.28
CA ASP A 188 -16.18 -3.67 1.05
C ASP A 188 -16.26 -2.13 1.19
N PRO A 189 -15.78 -1.58 2.32
CA PRO A 189 -15.71 -0.14 2.52
C PRO A 189 -15.00 0.56 1.36
N ALA A 190 -15.55 1.70 0.94
CA ALA A 190 -14.93 2.56 -0.06
C ALA A 190 -13.54 2.99 0.36
N TYR A 191 -12.68 3.25 -0.63
CA TYR A 191 -11.37 3.82 -0.37
C TYR A 191 -11.50 5.16 0.37
N ASP A 192 -10.71 5.29 1.44
CA ASP A 192 -10.58 6.47 2.29
C ASP A 192 -9.09 6.80 2.40
N PHE A 193 -8.71 7.99 1.93
CA PHE A 193 -7.32 8.46 1.93
C PHE A 193 -6.75 8.61 3.35
N GLN A 194 -7.60 8.82 4.36
CA GLN A 194 -7.18 8.89 5.76
C GLN A 194 -7.10 7.50 6.40
N ASN A 195 -7.64 6.47 5.75
CA ASN A 195 -7.77 5.14 6.33
C ASN A 195 -7.64 4.05 5.26
N VAL A 196 -6.40 3.78 4.88
CA VAL A 196 -6.01 2.67 4.02
C VAL A 196 -6.33 1.34 4.72
N ARG A 197 -7.15 0.52 4.06
CA ARG A 197 -7.58 -0.79 4.55
C ARG A 197 -7.18 -1.90 3.59
N ASN A 198 -6.90 -3.09 4.13
CA ASN A 198 -6.66 -4.29 3.34
C ASN A 198 -7.99 -4.93 2.92
N THR A 199 -8.61 -4.41 1.85
CA THR A 199 -9.88 -4.89 1.28
C THR A 199 -9.74 -5.24 -0.20
N ALA A 200 -10.64 -6.04 -0.76
CA ALA A 200 -10.64 -6.34 -2.20
C ALA A 200 -10.88 -5.07 -3.04
N ARG A 201 -11.72 -4.15 -2.55
CA ARG A 201 -11.91 -2.83 -3.17
C ARG A 201 -10.64 -1.99 -3.22
N MET A 202 -9.81 -2.03 -2.18
CA MET A 202 -8.50 -1.36 -2.20
C MET A 202 -7.52 -2.02 -3.17
N LYS A 203 -7.53 -3.36 -3.29
CA LYS A 203 -6.75 -4.07 -4.32
C LYS A 203 -7.21 -3.66 -5.72
N ALA A 204 -8.53 -3.60 -5.96
CA ALA A 204 -9.08 -3.17 -7.22
C ALA A 204 -8.68 -1.74 -7.58
N PHE A 205 -8.72 -0.81 -6.61
CA PHE A 205 -8.24 0.56 -6.79
C PHE A 205 -6.76 0.60 -7.21
N ILE A 206 -5.89 -0.14 -6.53
CA ILE A 206 -4.44 -0.20 -6.86
C ILE A 206 -4.20 -0.86 -8.23
N THR A 207 -4.96 -1.91 -8.58
CA THR A 207 -4.89 -2.54 -9.92
C THR A 207 -5.38 -1.59 -11.00
N GLY A 208 -6.44 -0.81 -10.73
CA GLY A 208 -6.95 0.22 -11.63
C GLY A 208 -5.91 1.33 -11.86
N ALA A 209 -5.20 1.74 -10.80
CA ALA A 209 -4.07 2.67 -10.92
C ALA A 209 -2.98 2.11 -11.86
N ALA A 210 -2.61 0.83 -11.71
CA ALA A 210 -1.64 0.18 -12.61
C ALA A 210 -2.10 0.24 -14.09
N LEU A 211 -3.37 -0.08 -14.37
CA LEU A 211 -3.94 0.03 -15.72
C LEU A 211 -3.88 1.46 -16.26
N SER A 212 -4.25 2.45 -15.45
CA SER A 212 -4.23 3.87 -15.84
C SER A 212 -2.82 4.43 -16.06
N GLU A 213 -1.80 3.75 -15.52
CA GLU A 213 -0.38 4.07 -15.73
C GLU A 213 0.22 3.29 -16.91
N GLY A 214 -0.58 2.49 -17.62
CA GLY A 214 -0.13 1.70 -18.76
C GLY A 214 0.71 0.48 -18.38
N MET A 215 0.53 -0.06 -17.17
CA MET A 215 1.24 -1.26 -16.73
C MET A 215 0.63 -2.50 -17.37
N ASP A 216 1.49 -3.37 -17.92
CA ASP A 216 1.10 -4.71 -18.33
C ASP A 216 0.77 -5.55 -17.09
N LEU A 217 -0.51 -5.90 -16.95
CA LEU A 217 -0.95 -6.83 -15.92
C LEU A 217 -0.45 -8.24 -16.26
N PHE A 218 -0.11 -8.99 -15.23
CA PHE A 218 0.32 -10.38 -15.37
C PHE A 218 -0.12 -11.18 -14.14
N VAL A 219 -0.61 -12.39 -14.37
CA VAL A 219 -1.03 -13.31 -13.30
C VAL A 219 -0.26 -14.60 -13.47
N ASP A 220 0.52 -14.95 -12.46
CA ASP A 220 1.31 -16.18 -12.45
C ASP A 220 0.55 -17.34 -11.80
N GLU A 221 1.00 -18.57 -12.05
CA GLU A 221 0.56 -19.74 -11.30
C GLU A 221 1.18 -19.70 -9.90
N GLN A 222 0.37 -19.46 -8.87
CA GLN A 222 0.90 -19.23 -7.52
C GLN A 222 1.53 -20.48 -6.88
N THR A 223 1.25 -21.66 -7.44
CA THR A 223 1.74 -22.97 -6.97
C THR A 223 2.94 -23.51 -7.75
N ARG A 224 3.40 -22.83 -8.81
CA ARG A 224 4.54 -23.33 -9.59
C ARG A 224 5.82 -23.39 -8.77
N ALA A 225 6.76 -24.21 -9.26
CA ALA A 225 8.13 -24.24 -8.74
C ALA A 225 8.88 -22.94 -9.07
N GLN A 226 9.86 -22.59 -8.24
CA GLN A 226 10.74 -21.45 -8.41
C GLN A 226 12.17 -21.88 -8.12
N THR A 227 13.11 -21.50 -9.00
CA THR A 227 14.53 -21.57 -8.69
C THR A 227 14.95 -20.33 -7.91
N ALA A 228 16.02 -20.44 -7.11
CA ALA A 228 16.53 -19.27 -6.40
C ALA A 228 16.97 -18.19 -7.40
N VAL A 229 16.66 -16.92 -7.11
CA VAL A 229 17.01 -15.78 -7.96
C VAL A 229 17.96 -14.85 -7.20
N ALA A 230 18.89 -14.23 -7.93
CA ALA A 230 19.82 -13.25 -7.41
C ALA A 230 19.08 -12.06 -6.75
N SER A 231 19.68 -11.52 -5.67
CA SER A 231 18.99 -10.57 -4.80
C SER A 231 18.91 -9.16 -5.37
N ASP A 232 17.72 -8.58 -5.41
CA ASP A 232 17.53 -7.19 -5.81
C ASP A 232 17.99 -6.24 -4.70
N LEU A 233 18.73 -5.18 -5.07
CA LEU A 233 19.13 -4.14 -4.12
C LEU A 233 17.94 -3.24 -3.77
N LEU A 234 17.74 -3.02 -2.47
CA LEU A 234 16.73 -2.11 -1.90
C LEU A 234 17.34 -0.86 -1.28
N THR A 235 18.54 -0.95 -0.72
CA THR A 235 19.24 0.19 -0.12
C THR A 235 20.74 -0.06 -0.12
N LEU A 236 21.52 0.95 -0.50
CA LEU A 236 22.96 1.00 -0.30
C LEU A 236 23.31 2.31 0.43
N ARG A 237 24.08 2.18 1.50
CA ARG A 237 24.79 3.27 2.16
C ARG A 237 26.27 2.93 2.15
N TYR A 238 27.05 3.67 1.38
CA TYR A 238 28.48 3.47 1.19
C TYR A 238 29.20 4.77 1.52
N THR A 239 29.96 4.79 2.61
CA THR A 239 30.85 5.91 2.93
C THR A 239 32.25 5.64 2.38
N ASP A 240 32.72 4.41 2.58
CA ASP A 240 33.97 3.86 2.05
C ASP A 240 33.90 2.32 2.15
N ALA A 241 34.96 1.63 1.72
CA ALA A 241 35.02 0.16 1.76
C ALA A 241 35.01 -0.44 3.17
N ALA A 242 35.28 0.35 4.22
CA ALA A 242 35.23 -0.07 5.61
C ALA A 242 33.87 0.23 6.29
N ASN A 243 33.05 1.09 5.68
CA ASN A 243 31.80 1.61 6.23
C ASN A 243 30.68 1.54 5.20
N VAL A 244 30.02 0.39 5.17
CA VAL A 244 28.99 0.05 4.18
C VAL A 244 27.81 -0.65 4.85
N TYR A 245 26.62 -0.34 4.39
CA TYR A 245 25.39 -1.06 4.69
C TYR A 245 24.62 -1.29 3.40
N HIS A 246 24.13 -2.51 3.20
CA HIS A 246 23.22 -2.81 2.11
C HIS A 246 22.05 -3.65 2.59
N ARG A 247 20.93 -3.48 1.91
CA ARG A 247 19.70 -4.26 2.07
C ARG A 247 19.25 -4.74 0.70
N SER A 248 18.93 -6.02 0.60
CA SER A 248 18.48 -6.68 -0.61
C SER A 248 17.36 -7.67 -0.31
N LEU A 249 16.65 -8.13 -1.34
CA LEU A 249 15.67 -9.20 -1.21
C LEU A 249 16.12 -10.41 -2.01
N ALA A 250 16.19 -11.57 -1.37
CA ALA A 250 16.46 -12.84 -2.02
C ALA A 250 15.15 -13.59 -2.29
N LEU A 251 15.08 -14.26 -3.45
CA LEU A 251 14.01 -15.20 -3.79
C LEU A 251 14.56 -16.62 -3.57
N PRO A 252 14.21 -17.31 -2.47
CA PRO A 252 14.63 -18.69 -2.27
C PRO A 252 13.95 -19.64 -3.28
N ALA A 253 14.53 -20.84 -3.43
CA ALA A 253 13.92 -21.89 -4.22
C ALA A 253 12.63 -22.40 -3.56
N LYS A 254 11.66 -22.79 -4.38
CA LYS A 254 10.35 -23.29 -3.96
C LYS A 254 9.96 -24.51 -4.80
N PRO A 255 9.57 -25.63 -4.19
CA PRO A 255 9.05 -26.78 -4.94
C PRO A 255 7.65 -26.50 -5.52
N ALA A 256 7.28 -27.23 -6.58
CA ALA A 256 5.92 -27.18 -7.13
C ALA A 256 4.89 -27.65 -6.09
N GLY A 257 3.68 -27.08 -6.14
CA GLY A 257 2.56 -27.40 -5.24
C GLY A 257 2.61 -26.68 -3.89
N ALA A 258 3.73 -26.04 -3.52
CA ALA A 258 3.79 -25.21 -2.32
C ALA A 258 2.91 -23.95 -2.49
N ALA A 259 2.12 -23.62 -1.46
CA ALA A 259 1.02 -22.68 -1.57
C ALA A 259 1.44 -21.22 -1.83
N ARG A 260 2.64 -20.80 -1.44
CA ARG A 260 3.10 -19.40 -1.58
C ARG A 260 4.58 -19.32 -1.92
N PHE A 261 4.95 -18.28 -2.64
CA PHE A 261 6.36 -17.90 -2.76
C PHE A 261 6.79 -17.12 -1.50
N SER A 262 8.09 -17.11 -1.23
CA SER A 262 8.69 -16.29 -0.17
C SER A 262 9.77 -15.37 -0.70
N LEU A 263 10.03 -14.33 0.08
CA LEU A 263 11.17 -13.42 -0.04
C LEU A 263 11.92 -13.44 1.29
N THR A 264 13.23 -13.27 1.24
CA THR A 264 14.07 -13.11 2.43
C THR A 264 14.68 -11.72 2.43
N ASP A 265 14.55 -10.99 3.54
CA ASP A 265 15.25 -9.71 3.74
C ASP A 265 16.71 -10.01 4.09
N VAL A 266 17.64 -9.57 3.24
CA VAL A 266 19.07 -9.81 3.42
C VAL A 266 19.78 -8.48 3.59
N ARG A 267 20.42 -8.30 4.74
CA ARG A 267 21.23 -7.15 5.09
C ARG A 267 22.66 -7.58 5.32
N GLY A 268 23.59 -6.69 5.00
CA GLY A 268 25.00 -6.89 5.25
C GLY A 268 25.72 -5.56 5.31
N GLY A 269 26.95 -5.57 5.82
CA GLY A 269 27.71 -4.35 5.95
C GLY A 269 28.98 -4.49 6.77
N LEU A 270 29.82 -3.46 6.68
CA LEU A 270 31.02 -3.28 7.48
C LEU A 270 30.89 -1.99 8.29
N THR A 271 31.36 -2.02 9.53
CA THR A 271 31.56 -0.84 10.38
C THR A 271 33.02 -0.83 10.80
N ALA A 272 33.77 0.22 10.42
CA ALA A 272 35.21 0.31 10.63
C ALA A 272 35.99 -0.95 10.16
N GLY A 273 35.56 -1.52 9.01
CA GLY A 273 36.19 -2.68 8.38
C GLY A 273 35.80 -4.03 8.96
N VAL A 274 34.95 -4.06 9.99
CA VAL A 274 34.47 -5.29 10.63
C VAL A 274 33.04 -5.58 10.21
N ALA A 275 32.72 -6.86 9.96
CA ALA A 275 31.36 -7.31 9.68
C ALA A 275 30.39 -6.82 10.76
N THR A 276 29.33 -6.14 10.32
CA THR A 276 28.28 -5.67 11.22
C THR A 276 27.47 -6.86 11.71
N SER A 277 27.23 -6.95 13.02
CA SER A 277 26.51 -8.08 13.60
C SER A 277 25.04 -8.09 13.17
N ASP A 278 24.43 -9.29 13.13
CA ASP A 278 23.00 -9.46 12.81
C ASP A 278 22.10 -8.62 13.72
N ALA A 279 22.41 -8.53 15.01
CA ALA A 279 21.64 -7.72 15.96
C ALA A 279 21.63 -6.22 15.56
N ALA A 280 22.74 -5.70 15.03
CA ALA A 280 22.82 -4.33 14.54
C ALA A 280 22.15 -4.15 13.17
N LEU A 281 22.27 -5.14 12.27
CA LEU A 281 21.63 -5.12 10.95
C LEU A 281 20.09 -5.20 11.03
N TYR A 282 19.57 -5.98 11.99
CA TYR A 282 18.15 -6.24 12.20
C TYR A 282 17.64 -5.66 13.53
N ASN A 283 17.95 -4.38 13.79
CA ASN A 283 17.62 -3.69 15.03
C ASN A 283 16.13 -3.27 15.17
N ALA A 284 15.19 -4.00 14.57
CA ALA A 284 13.76 -3.68 14.61
C ALA A 284 12.94 -4.96 14.80
N ALA A 285 11.77 -4.84 15.44
CA ALA A 285 10.85 -5.94 15.63
C ALA A 285 9.41 -5.52 15.38
N TYR A 286 8.58 -6.48 14.96
CA TYR A 286 7.18 -6.24 14.61
C TYR A 286 6.28 -7.15 15.42
N LEU A 287 5.14 -6.63 15.84
CA LEU A 287 4.08 -7.40 16.47
C LEU A 287 3.19 -7.98 15.38
N ASN A 288 3.28 -9.29 15.17
CA ASN A 288 2.48 -10.03 14.19
C ASN A 288 1.58 -11.06 14.94
N PRO A 289 0.71 -11.83 14.25
CA PRO A 289 -0.18 -12.79 14.90
C PRO A 289 0.51 -13.86 15.77
N ASN A 290 1.81 -14.09 15.60
CA ASN A 290 2.62 -15.01 16.40
C ASN A 290 3.35 -14.31 17.58
N GLY A 291 3.09 -13.02 17.82
CA GLY A 291 3.76 -12.22 18.83
C GLY A 291 4.86 -11.31 18.25
N TRP A 292 5.80 -10.90 19.12
CA TRP A 292 6.92 -10.04 18.73
C TRP A 292 7.97 -10.84 17.96
N THR A 293 8.34 -10.37 16.77
CA THR A 293 9.35 -11.03 15.92
C THR A 293 10.38 -10.03 15.42
N ARG A 294 11.66 -10.34 15.61
CA ARG A 294 12.76 -9.70 14.88
C ARG A 294 12.93 -10.41 13.55
N CYS A 295 12.81 -9.69 12.44
CA CYS A 295 12.92 -10.28 11.11
C CYS A 295 14.37 -10.19 10.66
N ASP A 296 15.10 -11.27 10.86
CA ASP A 296 16.41 -11.49 10.26
C ASP A 296 16.29 -12.48 9.09
N THR A 297 17.41 -12.95 8.55
CA THR A 297 17.45 -13.86 7.40
C THR A 297 16.79 -15.22 7.66
N SER A 298 16.46 -15.56 8.91
CA SER A 298 15.70 -16.78 9.24
C SER A 298 14.19 -16.64 8.99
N VAL A 299 13.71 -15.42 8.74
CA VAL A 299 12.28 -15.12 8.54
C VAL A 299 12.00 -14.83 7.09
N ASP A 300 11.63 -15.88 6.38
CA ASP A 300 10.99 -15.75 5.07
C ASP A 300 9.61 -15.12 5.22
N PHE A 301 9.26 -14.23 4.29
CA PHE A 301 7.94 -13.64 4.23
C PHE A 301 7.23 -13.93 2.92
N PRO A 302 5.91 -14.17 2.95
CA PRO A 302 5.17 -14.61 1.78
C PRO A 302 4.99 -13.46 0.79
N PHE A 303 4.98 -13.80 -0.50
CA PHE A 303 4.62 -12.88 -1.58
C PHE A 303 3.92 -13.61 -2.73
N SER A 304 3.25 -12.86 -3.59
CA SER A 304 2.64 -13.37 -4.81
C SER A 304 3.41 -12.94 -6.06
N GLN A 305 3.40 -13.79 -7.09
CA GLN A 305 3.96 -13.44 -8.40
C GLN A 305 2.86 -12.91 -9.32
N GLY A 306 3.14 -11.80 -9.99
CA GLY A 306 2.19 -11.09 -10.82
C GLY A 306 2.41 -9.59 -10.81
N THR A 307 1.65 -8.88 -11.63
CA THR A 307 1.53 -7.42 -11.63
C THR A 307 0.04 -7.07 -11.57
N PRO A 308 -0.43 -6.44 -10.49
CA PRO A 308 0.28 -6.11 -9.24
C PRO A 308 0.64 -7.34 -8.39
N SER A 309 1.43 -7.13 -7.34
CA SER A 309 1.90 -8.17 -6.42
C SER A 309 1.69 -7.80 -4.96
N TRP A 310 1.37 -8.80 -4.14
CA TRP A 310 1.25 -8.70 -2.69
C TRP A 310 2.51 -9.26 -2.01
N SER A 311 2.87 -8.70 -0.86
CA SER A 311 3.85 -9.31 0.03
C SER A 311 3.57 -8.98 1.49
N LYS A 312 4.05 -9.81 2.43
CA LYS A 312 3.90 -9.57 3.86
C LYS A 312 5.21 -9.43 4.63
N PRO A 313 6.04 -8.40 4.37
CA PRO A 313 7.32 -8.22 5.07
C PRO A 313 7.16 -8.37 6.58
N CYS A 314 8.14 -9.05 7.20
CA CYS A 314 8.14 -9.32 8.63
C CYS A 314 6.92 -10.10 9.17
N LEU A 315 6.16 -10.75 8.29
CA LEU A 315 4.89 -11.40 8.60
C LEU A 315 3.85 -10.43 9.21
N ALA A 316 4.08 -9.12 9.11
CA ALA A 316 3.34 -8.09 9.85
C ALA A 316 2.67 -7.06 8.93
N ILE A 317 3.36 -6.62 7.88
CA ILE A 317 2.89 -5.53 7.01
C ILE A 317 2.34 -6.13 5.72
N ASP A 318 1.04 -6.08 5.49
CA ASP A 318 0.47 -6.42 4.20
C ASP A 318 0.76 -5.29 3.23
N THR A 319 1.50 -5.58 2.17
CA THR A 319 1.85 -4.60 1.13
C THR A 319 1.29 -5.04 -0.21
N PHE A 320 0.87 -4.07 -1.02
CA PHE A 320 0.38 -4.35 -2.36
C PHE A 320 0.79 -3.23 -3.30
N GLY A 321 1.18 -3.59 -4.52
CA GLY A 321 1.63 -2.61 -5.49
C GLY A 321 2.17 -3.26 -6.75
N PHE A 322 2.71 -2.46 -7.63
CA PHE A 322 3.19 -2.88 -8.93
C PHE A 322 4.56 -2.25 -9.22
N ALA A 323 5.27 -2.84 -10.17
CA ALA A 323 6.51 -2.28 -10.67
C ALA A 323 6.31 -1.81 -12.10
N ALA A 324 6.87 -0.66 -12.43
CA ALA A 324 7.04 -0.23 -13.80
C ALA A 324 7.89 -1.25 -14.58
N PRO A 325 7.73 -1.32 -15.91
CA PRO A 325 8.62 -2.09 -16.76
C PRO A 325 10.09 -1.80 -16.43
N SER A 326 10.90 -2.86 -16.43
CA SER A 326 12.32 -2.72 -16.13
C SER A 326 13.03 -1.98 -17.26
N VAL A 327 13.83 -0.99 -16.90
CA VAL A 327 14.72 -0.28 -17.82
C VAL A 327 16.04 -1.03 -17.88
N ASP A 328 16.42 -1.49 -19.09
CA ASP A 328 17.74 -2.08 -19.32
C ASP A 328 18.83 -1.02 -19.13
N ILE A 329 19.85 -1.35 -18.36
CA ILE A 329 21.02 -0.51 -18.12
C ILE A 329 22.32 -1.21 -18.49
N SER A 330 22.24 -2.33 -19.20
CA SER A 330 23.40 -3.06 -19.71
C SER A 330 24.33 -2.14 -20.51
N GLY A 331 25.64 -2.22 -20.23
CA GLY A 331 26.68 -1.41 -20.88
C GLY A 331 26.76 0.05 -20.40
N ARG A 332 25.81 0.54 -19.59
CA ARG A 332 25.85 1.91 -19.05
C ARG A 332 26.93 2.03 -17.95
N PRO A 333 27.63 3.18 -17.84
CA PRO A 333 28.51 3.44 -16.71
C PRO A 333 27.76 3.40 -15.38
N MET A 334 28.34 2.76 -14.36
CA MET A 334 27.73 2.64 -13.04
C MET A 334 27.51 4.02 -12.40
N VAL A 335 28.46 4.93 -12.58
CA VAL A 335 28.38 6.32 -12.09
C VAL A 335 27.19 7.09 -12.66
N ASP A 336 26.85 6.90 -13.92
CA ASP A 336 25.75 7.62 -14.58
C ASP A 336 24.40 7.16 -14.04
N VAL A 337 24.22 5.85 -13.91
CA VAL A 337 22.99 5.28 -13.32
C VAL A 337 22.86 5.69 -11.86
N VAL A 338 23.94 5.67 -11.07
CA VAL A 338 23.91 6.14 -9.68
C VAL A 338 23.49 7.61 -9.60
N ASN A 339 24.01 8.47 -10.47
CA ASN A 339 23.60 9.87 -10.52
C ASN A 339 22.13 10.03 -10.94
N GLU A 340 21.64 9.26 -11.90
CA GLU A 340 20.23 9.24 -12.31
C GLU A 340 19.29 8.77 -11.19
N LEU A 341 19.71 7.77 -10.41
CA LEU A 341 18.99 7.29 -9.22
C LEU A 341 18.92 8.39 -8.15
N ARG A 342 20.03 9.10 -7.93
CA ARG A 342 20.13 10.16 -6.91
C ARG A 342 19.40 11.44 -7.28
N ALA A 343 19.11 11.67 -8.57
CA ALA A 343 18.38 12.85 -9.02
C ALA A 343 16.94 12.91 -8.50
N ASP A 344 16.35 11.77 -8.12
CA ASP A 344 15.03 11.68 -7.50
C ASP A 344 15.15 11.13 -6.07
N ALA A 345 15.22 12.04 -5.10
CA ALA A 345 15.38 11.68 -3.69
C ALA A 345 14.21 10.83 -3.14
N ALA A 346 13.01 10.90 -3.74
CA ALA A 346 11.85 10.15 -3.26
C ALA A 346 11.98 8.65 -3.54
N SER A 347 12.56 8.28 -4.68
CA SER A 347 12.72 6.88 -5.11
C SER A 347 14.15 6.34 -5.02
N ASN A 348 15.12 7.19 -4.65
CA ASN A 348 16.54 6.86 -4.56
C ASN A 348 16.84 5.82 -3.47
N ILE A 349 17.56 4.76 -3.87
CA ILE A 349 18.01 3.68 -2.99
C ILE A 349 19.52 3.71 -2.69
N ILE A 350 20.28 4.66 -3.26
CA ILE A 350 21.76 4.71 -3.15
C ILE A 350 22.17 6.01 -2.47
N ASN A 351 22.82 5.91 -1.31
CA ASN A 351 23.28 7.03 -0.49
C ASN A 351 22.21 8.14 -0.36
N ASN A 352 20.95 7.76 -0.17
CA ASN A 352 19.87 8.74 -0.07
C ASN A 352 20.06 9.60 1.19
N GLY A 353 20.09 10.92 1.03
CA GLY A 353 20.43 11.87 2.09
C GLY A 353 21.91 11.87 2.52
N MET A 354 22.81 11.24 1.76
CA MET A 354 24.25 11.15 2.06
C MET A 354 25.11 11.66 0.90
N ALA A 355 26.34 12.07 1.21
CA ALA A 355 27.37 12.31 0.20
C ALA A 355 27.69 11.03 -0.59
N ALA A 356 28.12 11.16 -1.83
CA ALA A 356 28.39 10.00 -2.70
C ALA A 356 29.75 10.09 -3.41
N ASP A 357 30.60 11.05 -3.08
CA ASP A 357 31.89 11.27 -3.77
C ASP A 357 32.77 10.02 -3.73
N ASN A 358 32.93 9.43 -2.54
CA ASN A 358 33.68 8.18 -2.35
C ASN A 358 33.04 7.00 -3.09
N LEU A 359 31.71 6.93 -3.12
CA LEU A 359 30.99 5.89 -3.86
C LEU A 359 31.26 6.00 -5.36
N LEU A 360 31.08 7.20 -5.92
CA LEU A 360 31.31 7.45 -7.35
C LEU A 360 32.77 7.20 -7.74
N ALA A 361 33.72 7.60 -6.88
CA ALA A 361 35.13 7.30 -7.07
C ALA A 361 35.42 5.79 -7.06
N ALA A 362 34.81 5.02 -6.15
CA ALA A 362 34.98 3.57 -6.07
C ALA A 362 34.38 2.83 -7.28
N LEU A 363 33.27 3.33 -7.84
CA LEU A 363 32.67 2.78 -9.06
C LEU A 363 33.52 3.06 -10.30
N GLY A 364 34.17 4.23 -10.36
CA GLY A 364 35.07 4.60 -11.44
C GLY A 364 34.43 4.47 -12.83
N ALA A 365 35.17 3.88 -13.77
CA ALA A 365 34.72 3.68 -15.15
C ALA A 365 33.98 2.35 -15.38
N ALA A 366 33.60 1.63 -14.32
CA ALA A 366 32.91 0.35 -14.44
C ALA A 366 31.53 0.51 -15.10
N THR A 367 31.14 -0.48 -15.89
CA THR A 367 29.84 -0.52 -16.58
C THR A 367 29.02 -1.70 -16.10
N PHE A 368 27.69 -1.59 -16.18
CA PHE A 368 26.80 -2.70 -15.89
C PHE A 368 26.90 -3.82 -16.95
N PRO A 369 26.93 -5.10 -16.56
CA PRO A 369 26.95 -6.22 -17.49
C PRO A 369 25.57 -6.46 -18.14
N PRO A 370 25.49 -7.26 -19.22
CA PRO A 370 24.22 -7.68 -19.83
C PRO A 370 23.24 -8.28 -18.82
N GLY A 371 21.96 -7.94 -18.97
CA GLY A 371 20.89 -8.38 -18.07
C GLY A 371 20.77 -7.54 -16.79
N SER A 372 21.46 -6.38 -16.73
CA SER A 372 21.30 -5.42 -15.64
C SER A 372 20.10 -4.51 -15.89
N SER A 373 19.25 -4.33 -14.88
CA SER A 373 18.08 -3.47 -15.02
C SER A 373 17.74 -2.69 -13.76
N VAL A 374 17.03 -1.59 -13.95
CA VAL A 374 16.39 -0.80 -12.89
C VAL A 374 14.88 -0.86 -13.08
N ARG A 375 14.13 -0.99 -11.99
CA ARG A 375 12.68 -0.81 -12.03
C ARG A 375 12.19 0.07 -10.90
N LEU A 376 11.21 0.92 -11.19
CA LEU A 376 10.48 1.67 -10.17
C LEU A 376 9.36 0.78 -9.61
N ARG A 377 9.18 0.76 -8.30
CA ARG A 377 8.09 0.03 -7.65
C ARG A 377 7.29 0.98 -6.76
N ALA A 378 6.00 1.08 -7.04
CA ALA A 378 5.02 1.72 -6.15
C ALA A 378 4.42 0.66 -5.22
N ASN A 379 4.29 0.98 -3.93
CA ASN A 379 3.72 0.09 -2.93
C ASN A 379 2.83 0.86 -1.97
N VAL A 380 1.76 0.21 -1.53
CA VAL A 380 0.90 0.68 -0.45
C VAL A 380 0.94 -0.34 0.68
N SER A 381 1.22 0.12 1.90
CA SER A 381 1.06 -0.65 3.14
C SER A 381 -0.42 -0.66 3.53
N LEU A 382 -1.05 -1.82 3.41
CA LEU A 382 -2.47 -2.03 3.65
C LEU A 382 -2.82 -2.31 5.12
N THR A 383 -1.81 -2.58 5.93
CA THR A 383 -1.92 -2.72 7.39
C THR A 383 -0.83 -1.92 8.09
N GLN A 384 -1.11 -1.54 9.33
CA GLN A 384 -0.26 -0.67 10.15
C GLN A 384 0.07 -1.44 11.43
N PRO A 385 1.02 -2.40 11.37
CA PRO A 385 1.40 -3.15 12.56
C PRO A 385 2.10 -2.26 13.57
N ILE A 386 2.08 -2.70 14.83
CA ILE A 386 2.88 -2.09 15.88
C ILE A 386 4.31 -2.61 15.73
N PHE A 387 5.29 -1.72 15.84
CA PHE A 387 6.70 -2.07 15.69
C PHE A 387 7.61 -1.35 16.67
N ILE A 388 8.72 -2.01 17.00
CA ILE A 388 9.89 -1.44 17.67
C ILE A 388 10.84 -0.96 16.57
N ASN A 389 11.15 0.33 16.56
CA ASN A 389 12.03 0.92 15.54
C ASN A 389 13.51 0.64 15.83
N SER A 390 13.89 0.68 17.11
CA SER A 390 15.23 0.36 17.57
C SER A 390 15.14 -0.52 18.81
N ILE A 391 15.47 -1.80 18.67
CA ILE A 391 15.53 -2.74 19.81
C ILE A 391 16.53 -2.21 20.86
N SER A 392 17.68 -1.70 20.43
CA SER A 392 18.67 -1.16 21.35
C SER A 392 18.30 0.21 21.95
N GLY A 393 17.46 1.00 21.29
CA GLY A 393 17.21 2.40 21.65
C GLY A 393 15.84 2.71 22.23
N ASP A 394 14.84 1.85 22.02
CA ASP A 394 13.45 2.09 22.45
C ASP A 394 13.06 1.34 23.74
N ALA A 395 13.96 0.52 24.29
CA ALA A 395 13.71 -0.22 25.52
C ALA A 395 13.61 0.73 26.73
N ILE A 396 12.57 0.56 27.53
CA ILE A 396 12.51 1.15 28.88
C ILE A 396 13.41 0.31 29.78
N ALA A 397 14.30 0.97 30.53
CA ALA A 397 15.19 0.27 31.45
C ALA A 397 14.39 -0.63 32.40
N GLN A 398 14.80 -1.89 32.56
CA GLN A 398 14.07 -2.87 33.39
C GLN A 398 13.93 -2.44 34.85
N GLY A 399 14.87 -1.66 35.38
CA GLY A 399 14.77 -1.07 36.72
C GLY A 399 13.69 0.01 36.85
N VAL A 400 13.15 0.50 35.73
CA VAL A 400 12.01 1.42 35.68
C VAL A 400 10.71 0.65 35.47
N ALA A 401 10.65 -0.25 34.48
CA ALA A 401 9.44 -1.00 34.18
C ALA A 401 9.71 -2.33 33.46
N THR A 402 8.99 -3.38 33.88
CA THR A 402 8.90 -4.68 33.16
C THR A 402 7.47 -5.03 32.77
N THR A 403 6.49 -4.30 33.32
CA THR A 403 5.07 -4.33 32.99
C THR A 403 4.56 -2.93 32.65
N LEU A 404 3.42 -2.84 31.96
CA LEU A 404 2.78 -1.55 31.69
C LEU A 404 2.31 -0.86 32.98
N GLU A 405 1.96 -1.63 34.01
CA GLU A 405 1.63 -1.13 35.34
C GLU A 405 2.82 -0.45 36.01
N ASP A 406 4.02 -1.05 35.97
CA ASP A 406 5.25 -0.43 36.47
C ASP A 406 5.52 0.90 35.74
N LEU A 407 5.34 0.91 34.41
CA LEU A 407 5.51 2.09 33.60
C LEU A 407 4.53 3.20 34.02
N ILE A 408 3.26 2.87 34.23
CA ILE A 408 2.24 3.84 34.66
C ILE A 408 2.64 4.45 36.02
N ALA A 409 3.06 3.60 36.97
CA ALA A 409 3.48 4.03 38.30
C ALA A 409 4.76 4.89 38.28
N ALA A 410 5.68 4.64 37.34
CA ALA A 410 6.95 5.35 37.23
C ALA A 410 6.82 6.77 36.64
N TYR A 411 5.72 7.10 35.96
CA TYR A 411 5.53 8.38 35.26
C TYR A 411 4.26 9.14 35.70
N PRO A 412 4.08 9.46 36.99
CA PRO A 412 2.93 10.24 37.44
C PRO A 412 3.00 11.68 36.90
N SER A 413 1.85 12.21 36.50
CA SER A 413 1.70 13.60 36.03
C SER A 413 2.17 14.64 37.05
N SER A 414 2.06 14.34 38.35
CA SER A 414 2.55 15.19 39.43
C SER A 414 4.07 15.33 39.49
N ALA A 415 4.83 14.43 38.86
CA ALA A 415 6.29 14.51 38.78
C ALA A 415 6.79 15.30 37.55
N VAL A 416 5.88 15.75 36.67
CA VAL A 416 6.23 16.53 35.48
C VAL A 416 6.44 18.00 35.86
N THR A 417 7.59 18.55 35.52
CA THR A 417 7.97 19.95 35.74
C THR A 417 8.39 20.61 34.42
N ALA A 418 8.62 21.93 34.44
CA ALA A 418 9.08 22.68 33.26
C ALA A 418 10.39 22.15 32.66
N THR A 419 11.26 21.54 33.48
CA THR A 419 12.57 20.99 33.08
C THR A 419 12.59 19.47 33.06
N THR A 420 11.80 18.80 33.91
CA THR A 420 11.70 17.34 34.01
C THR A 420 10.40 16.90 33.36
N GLY A 421 10.46 16.42 32.12
CA GLY A 421 9.25 16.06 31.37
C GLY A 421 8.74 14.66 31.73
N GLY A 422 7.45 14.39 31.45
CA GLY A 422 6.85 13.04 31.55
C GLY A 422 7.39 12.04 30.52
N LEU A 423 6.67 10.93 30.35
CA LEU A 423 7.02 9.87 29.40
C LEU A 423 6.97 10.41 27.95
N ASN A 424 8.01 10.11 27.16
CA ASN A 424 8.19 10.67 25.83
C ASN A 424 7.28 10.00 24.79
N LEU A 425 6.47 10.79 24.09
CA LEU A 425 5.63 10.31 22.97
C LEU A 425 6.15 10.73 21.59
N GLY A 426 7.30 11.41 21.49
CA GLY A 426 7.90 11.84 20.23
C GLY A 426 7.66 13.31 19.90
N LEU A 427 7.69 13.67 18.62
CA LEU A 427 7.44 15.04 18.18
C LEU A 427 5.96 15.42 18.40
N GLY A 428 5.73 16.67 18.80
CA GLY A 428 4.40 17.22 19.07
C GLY A 428 3.78 17.88 17.85
N THR A 429 3.25 19.08 18.05
CA THR A 429 2.62 19.92 17.01
C THR A 429 3.60 20.48 15.97
N GLY A 430 4.91 20.29 16.18
CA GLY A 430 5.96 20.72 15.26
C GLY A 430 7.29 20.00 15.49
N ASN A 431 8.25 20.20 14.58
CA ASN A 431 9.56 19.54 14.62
C ASN A 431 10.45 19.96 15.81
N LEU A 432 10.14 21.10 16.44
CA LEU A 432 10.83 21.60 17.64
C LEU A 432 9.95 21.49 18.89
N LYS A 433 8.96 20.58 18.86
CA LYS A 433 8.05 20.32 19.97
C LYS A 433 8.14 18.85 20.36
N ASN A 434 8.15 18.57 21.65
CA ASN A 434 8.15 17.21 22.19
C ASN A 434 6.86 16.95 22.97
N LEU A 435 6.05 16.02 22.47
CA LEU A 435 4.85 15.56 23.16
C LEU A 435 5.24 14.58 24.29
N ARG A 436 4.65 14.80 25.46
CA ARG A 436 4.84 13.94 26.64
C ARG A 436 3.52 13.64 27.33
N VAL A 437 3.54 12.58 28.13
CA VAL A 437 2.38 12.14 28.92
C VAL A 437 2.79 11.85 30.37
N GLY A 438 1.91 12.19 31.30
CA GLY A 438 1.98 11.75 32.68
C GLY A 438 0.65 11.17 33.14
N PHE A 439 0.70 10.12 33.94
CA PHE A 439 -0.50 9.42 34.42
C PHE A 439 -1.10 10.14 35.63
N THR A 440 -2.40 10.36 35.64
CA THR A 440 -3.06 11.02 36.78
C THR A 440 -3.31 10.02 37.91
N SER A 441 -3.78 10.50 39.06
CA SER A 441 -4.26 9.62 40.13
C SER A 441 -5.54 8.87 39.78
N THR A 442 -6.27 9.31 38.75
CA THR A 442 -7.47 8.64 38.25
C THR A 442 -7.07 7.57 37.24
N PRO A 443 -7.37 6.27 37.49
CA PRO A 443 -7.06 5.21 36.54
C PRO A 443 -7.70 5.46 35.18
N GLY A 444 -6.92 5.26 34.12
CA GLY A 444 -7.36 5.49 32.73
C GLY A 444 -7.24 6.93 32.25
N GLU A 445 -6.86 7.91 33.10
CA GLU A 445 -6.70 9.31 32.72
C GLU A 445 -5.23 9.74 32.67
N VAL A 446 -4.90 10.58 31.68
CA VAL A 446 -3.57 11.19 31.52
C VAL A 446 -3.65 12.71 31.36
N GLN A 447 -2.55 13.38 31.74
CA GLN A 447 -2.27 14.75 31.36
C GLN A 447 -1.18 14.76 30.27
N TYR A 448 -1.43 15.46 29.16
CA TYR A 448 -0.41 15.69 28.15
C TYR A 448 0.37 16.97 28.43
N PHE A 449 1.61 16.98 27.97
CA PHE A 449 2.49 18.14 28.04
C PHE A 449 3.18 18.32 26.70
N GLU A 450 3.42 19.56 26.32
CA GLU A 450 4.28 19.90 25.20
C GLU A 450 5.47 20.70 25.69
N CYS A 451 6.65 20.29 25.25
CA CYS A 451 7.91 20.93 25.61
C CYS A 451 8.60 21.46 24.35
N ASP A 452 9.35 22.54 24.50
CA ASP A 452 10.23 23.06 23.45
C ASP A 452 11.46 22.15 23.30
N LEU A 453 11.89 21.97 22.06
CA LEU A 453 13.17 21.36 21.71
C LEU A 453 14.12 22.40 21.12
N ASP A 454 15.41 22.22 21.39
CA ASP A 454 16.45 22.96 20.69
C ASP A 454 16.54 22.58 19.20
N ALA A 455 17.32 23.35 18.43
CA ALA A 455 17.46 23.13 16.98
C ALA A 455 18.00 21.73 16.63
N THR A 456 18.73 21.09 17.56
CA THR A 456 19.24 19.72 17.39
C THR A 456 18.26 18.64 17.85
N GLN A 457 17.11 19.01 18.41
CA GLN A 457 16.07 18.11 18.93
C GLN A 457 16.54 17.20 20.08
N THR A 458 17.56 17.62 20.83
CA THR A 458 18.18 16.84 21.90
C THR A 458 17.92 17.42 23.28
N ILE A 459 17.83 18.75 23.38
CA ILE A 459 17.62 19.44 24.66
C ILE A 459 16.18 19.93 24.73
N ARG A 460 15.55 19.68 25.87
CA ARG A 460 14.14 20.02 26.14
C ARG A 460 14.04 21.14 27.16
N SER A 461 13.07 22.04 26.97
CA SER A 461 12.73 23.11 27.91
C SER A 461 11.23 23.43 27.91
N ASN A 462 10.79 24.29 28.82
CA ASN A 462 9.44 24.88 28.84
C ASN A 462 8.29 23.87 28.72
N CYS A 463 8.38 22.73 29.41
CA CYS A 463 7.29 21.75 29.41
C CYS A 463 6.03 22.35 30.08
N ALA A 464 4.96 22.48 29.31
CA ALA A 464 3.68 23.00 29.79
C ALA A 464 2.54 22.00 29.55
N PRO A 465 1.56 21.90 30.47
CA PRO A 465 0.40 21.05 30.26
C PRO A 465 -0.42 21.53 29.06
N THR A 466 -0.94 20.58 28.30
CA THR A 466 -1.88 20.83 27.20
C THR A 466 -3.25 20.25 27.57
N ASN A 467 -3.86 19.44 26.71
CA ASN A 467 -5.11 18.75 26.97
C ASN A 467 -4.92 17.53 27.88
N THR A 468 -6.01 17.12 28.53
CA THR A 468 -6.12 15.81 29.17
C THR A 468 -6.57 14.77 28.15
N GLY A 469 -6.42 13.49 28.49
CA GLY A 469 -6.96 12.40 27.69
C GLY A 469 -7.00 11.10 28.48
N THR A 470 -7.02 9.98 27.76
CA THR A 470 -7.12 8.67 28.37
C THR A 470 -6.03 7.72 27.90
N TYR A 471 -5.83 6.66 28.68
CA TYR A 471 -5.05 5.51 28.26
C TYR A 471 -5.85 4.21 28.43
N ALA A 472 -5.51 3.21 27.63
CA ALA A 472 -6.04 1.86 27.75
C ALA A 472 -4.93 0.83 27.51
N ILE A 473 -4.97 -0.28 28.24
CA ILE A 473 -4.15 -1.45 27.95
C ILE A 473 -5.01 -2.44 27.19
N GLU A 474 -4.58 -2.78 25.99
CA GLU A 474 -5.24 -3.77 25.14
C GLU A 474 -4.32 -4.95 24.84
N THR A 475 -4.90 -6.08 24.47
CA THR A 475 -4.16 -7.24 23.98
C THR A 475 -4.19 -7.25 22.45
N VAL A 476 -3.04 -7.10 21.82
CA VAL A 476 -2.87 -7.18 20.36
C VAL A 476 -1.97 -8.36 20.04
N ASN A 477 -2.49 -9.35 19.31
CA ASN A 477 -1.73 -10.56 18.95
C ASN A 477 -1.01 -11.20 20.15
N GLY A 478 -1.67 -11.23 21.31
CA GLY A 478 -1.12 -11.78 22.56
C GLY A 478 -0.16 -10.88 23.34
N ALA A 479 0.24 -9.71 22.81
CA ALA A 479 1.04 -8.74 23.54
C ALA A 479 0.15 -7.65 24.18
N ARG A 480 0.54 -7.18 25.37
CA ARG A 480 -0.13 -6.06 26.05
C ARG A 480 0.43 -4.74 25.52
N VAL A 481 -0.46 -3.85 25.10
CA VAL A 481 -0.13 -2.57 24.48
C VAL A 481 -0.89 -1.45 25.20
N LEU A 482 -0.16 -0.45 25.69
CA LEU A 482 -0.66 0.78 26.27
C LEU A 482 -0.87 1.82 25.16
N ARG A 483 -2.13 2.16 24.90
CA ARG A 483 -2.55 3.20 23.97
C ARG A 483 -2.98 4.47 24.68
N TYR A 484 -2.79 5.58 23.97
CA TYR A 484 -3.15 6.92 24.40
C TYR A 484 -4.21 7.50 23.47
N SER A 485 -5.13 8.29 24.01
CA SER A 485 -6.14 9.01 23.23
C SER A 485 -6.33 10.44 23.74
N GLY A 486 -6.84 11.31 22.87
CA GLY A 486 -7.12 12.70 23.23
C GLY A 486 -5.89 13.60 23.33
N PHE A 487 -4.74 13.26 22.72
CA PHE A 487 -3.63 14.19 22.54
C PHE A 487 -3.81 15.04 21.28
N THR A 488 -3.19 16.21 21.23
CA THR A 488 -3.20 17.08 20.03
C THR A 488 -2.51 16.38 18.86
N PRO A 489 -3.05 16.40 17.62
CA PRO A 489 -2.43 15.77 16.47
C PRO A 489 -0.97 16.16 16.28
N THR A 490 -0.11 15.16 16.05
CA THR A 490 1.34 15.35 15.89
C THR A 490 1.75 15.39 14.43
N VAL A 491 2.91 16.00 14.15
CA VAL A 491 3.55 16.02 12.81
C VAL A 491 4.15 14.68 12.38
N MET A 492 4.18 13.69 13.26
CA MET A 492 4.72 12.37 12.95
C MET A 492 3.79 11.61 12.02
N ASP A 493 4.37 10.74 11.21
CA ASP A 493 3.68 9.75 10.36
C ASP A 493 3.16 8.54 11.16
N HIS A 494 3.40 8.49 12.45
CA HIS A 494 3.01 7.42 13.36
C HIS A 494 2.48 7.98 14.69
N VAL A 495 1.83 7.11 15.45
CA VAL A 495 1.57 7.32 16.88
C VAL A 495 2.57 6.51 17.69
N ARG A 496 2.98 7.03 18.85
CA ARG A 496 3.87 6.33 19.78
C ARG A 496 3.05 5.74 20.93
N LEU A 497 3.32 4.48 21.23
CA LEU A 497 2.64 3.66 22.22
C LEU A 497 3.69 3.00 23.11
N HIS A 498 3.27 2.21 24.10
CA HIS A 498 4.17 1.35 24.84
C HIS A 498 3.65 -0.08 24.84
N ALA A 499 4.53 -1.07 24.80
CA ALA A 499 4.13 -2.47 24.78
C ALA A 499 5.09 -3.35 25.57
N GLU A 500 4.55 -4.41 26.15
CA GLU A 500 5.34 -5.46 26.77
C GLU A 500 5.93 -6.39 25.70
N VAL A 501 7.20 -6.74 25.88
CA VAL A 501 7.89 -7.80 25.16
C VAL A 501 8.31 -8.85 26.17
N LYS A 502 7.68 -10.01 26.12
CA LYS A 502 7.95 -11.11 27.04
C LYS A 502 9.02 -12.02 26.46
N ALA A 503 9.96 -12.44 27.29
CA ALA A 503 11.03 -13.35 26.84
C ALA A 503 10.48 -14.70 26.35
N SER A 504 9.31 -15.11 26.84
CA SER A 504 8.65 -16.38 26.54
C SER A 504 7.80 -16.39 25.27
N THR A 505 7.42 -15.23 24.71
CA THR A 505 6.48 -15.15 23.57
C THR A 505 7.03 -14.37 22.37
N GLN A 506 8.34 -14.15 22.37
CA GLN A 506 9.07 -13.51 21.28
C GLN A 506 9.68 -14.55 20.33
N SER A 507 10.01 -14.11 19.12
CA SER A 507 10.78 -14.87 18.15
C SER A 507 12.04 -14.11 17.72
N ASN A 508 13.12 -14.86 17.49
CA ASN A 508 14.41 -14.34 17.03
C ASN A 508 15.04 -13.29 17.94
N SER A 509 14.97 -13.53 19.26
CA SER A 509 15.72 -12.76 20.25
C SER A 509 15.51 -11.24 20.13
N VAL A 510 14.25 -10.80 20.14
CA VAL A 510 13.91 -9.36 20.26
C VAL A 510 14.53 -8.79 21.54
N VAL A 511 14.42 -9.52 22.64
CA VAL A 511 15.07 -9.26 23.93
C VAL A 511 15.92 -10.45 24.35
N GLY A 512 16.94 -10.19 25.17
CA GLY A 512 17.79 -11.22 25.77
C GLY A 512 17.11 -11.90 26.95
N ALA A 513 17.43 -11.48 28.18
CA ALA A 513 16.85 -12.01 29.41
C ALA A 513 15.81 -11.06 30.02
N GLY A 514 14.81 -11.65 30.67
CA GLY A 514 13.74 -10.94 31.38
C GLY A 514 12.72 -10.29 30.45
N ASP A 515 11.65 -9.78 31.07
CA ASP A 515 10.60 -9.05 30.37
C ASP A 515 10.98 -7.57 30.25
N TRP A 516 10.46 -6.93 29.21
CA TRP A 516 10.75 -5.54 28.89
C TRP A 516 9.50 -4.79 28.51
N VAL A 517 9.52 -3.48 28.72
CA VAL A 517 8.59 -2.54 28.09
C VAL A 517 9.34 -1.75 27.03
N TYR A 518 8.74 -1.58 25.87
CA TYR A 518 9.29 -0.80 24.76
C TYR A 518 8.41 0.39 24.44
N ALA A 519 9.04 1.49 24.05
CA ALA A 519 8.38 2.54 23.28
C ALA A 519 8.18 2.03 21.84
N VAL A 520 6.94 1.83 21.42
CA VAL A 520 6.60 1.25 20.12
C VAL A 520 5.87 2.26 19.25
N ARG A 521 5.76 1.98 17.96
CA ARG A 521 5.16 2.88 16.97
C ARG A 521 4.09 2.13 16.19
N GLN A 522 3.08 2.86 15.75
CA GLN A 522 2.12 2.39 14.78
C GLN A 522 1.94 3.48 13.73
N ALA A 523 2.25 3.18 12.48
CA ALA A 523 2.08 4.11 11.38
C ALA A 523 0.62 4.57 11.27
N LYS A 524 0.40 5.84 10.93
CA LYS A 524 -0.95 6.34 10.62
C LYS A 524 -1.43 5.65 9.34
N PRO A 525 -2.72 5.29 9.24
CA PRO A 525 -3.25 4.58 8.07
C PRO A 525 -3.48 5.50 6.86
N HIS A 526 -2.93 6.71 6.86
CA HIS A 526 -3.14 7.67 5.77
C HIS A 526 -2.38 7.23 4.54
N ILE A 527 -2.90 7.48 3.34
CA ILE A 527 -2.23 7.08 2.11
C ILE A 527 -0.85 7.74 1.95
N ASP A 528 -0.68 8.98 2.42
CA ASP A 528 0.61 9.70 2.34
C ASP A 528 1.72 9.02 3.15
N VAL A 529 1.35 8.23 4.15
CA VAL A 529 2.26 7.44 4.98
C VAL A 529 2.38 6.01 4.45
N ALA A 530 1.26 5.43 4.01
CA ALA A 530 1.19 4.04 3.56
C ALA A 530 1.84 3.83 2.18
N HIS A 531 1.82 4.85 1.33
CA HIS A 531 2.34 4.81 -0.02
C HIS A 531 3.84 5.10 -0.07
N SER A 532 4.57 4.32 -0.86
CA SER A 532 6.00 4.53 -1.11
C SER A 532 6.37 4.17 -2.54
N GLU A 533 7.38 4.84 -3.06
CA GLU A 533 8.02 4.51 -4.32
C GLU A 533 9.50 4.26 -4.08
N ALA A 534 10.03 3.21 -4.68
CA ALA A 534 11.46 2.93 -4.62
C ALA A 534 11.92 2.28 -5.92
N ARG A 535 13.04 2.75 -6.45
CA ARG A 535 13.75 2.05 -7.53
C ARG A 535 14.42 0.80 -6.97
N ARG A 536 14.65 -0.19 -7.82
CA ARG A 536 15.37 -1.42 -7.48
C ARG A 536 16.37 -1.73 -8.58
N LEU A 537 17.63 -1.97 -8.20
CA LEU A 537 18.61 -2.61 -9.08
C LEU A 537 18.40 -4.11 -9.00
N ASN A 538 18.29 -4.76 -10.16
CA ASN A 538 18.14 -6.21 -10.17
C ASN A 538 19.39 -6.93 -9.65
N GLY A 539 19.26 -8.22 -9.36
CA GLY A 539 20.36 -9.02 -8.83
C GLY A 539 21.64 -9.02 -9.67
N THR A 540 21.53 -8.98 -11.00
CA THR A 540 22.69 -8.89 -11.91
C THR A 540 23.45 -7.57 -11.74
N ALA A 541 22.72 -6.44 -11.76
CA ALA A 541 23.30 -5.12 -11.57
C ALA A 541 23.92 -4.98 -10.18
N TRP A 542 23.24 -5.48 -9.14
CA TRP A 542 23.73 -5.43 -7.78
C TRP A 542 24.98 -6.28 -7.56
N ALA A 543 25.03 -7.49 -8.12
CA ALA A 543 26.21 -8.35 -8.03
C ALA A 543 27.45 -7.70 -8.66
N ALA A 544 27.30 -7.07 -9.83
CA ALA A 544 28.38 -6.33 -10.49
C ALA A 544 28.84 -5.12 -9.66
N MET A 545 27.89 -4.36 -9.13
CA MET A 545 28.21 -3.20 -8.28
C MET A 545 28.93 -3.61 -6.99
N LYS A 546 28.50 -4.69 -6.32
CA LYS A 546 29.21 -5.24 -5.16
C LYS A 546 30.66 -5.61 -5.48
N ALA A 547 30.87 -6.34 -6.58
CA ALA A 547 32.21 -6.73 -7.01
C ALA A 547 33.11 -5.52 -7.24
N GLN A 548 32.59 -4.47 -7.89
CA GLN A 548 33.31 -3.22 -8.10
C GLN A 548 33.65 -2.48 -6.80
N LEU A 549 32.76 -2.55 -5.80
CA LEU A 549 32.96 -1.91 -4.49
C LEU A 549 33.83 -2.74 -3.52
N GLY A 550 34.23 -3.95 -3.91
CA GLY A 550 35.01 -4.86 -3.06
C GLY A 550 34.22 -5.45 -1.89
N LEU A 551 32.91 -5.70 -2.09
CA LEU A 551 31.96 -6.14 -1.05
C LEU A 551 31.64 -7.64 -1.09
#